data_AF-A0A1L9WHG3-F1
#
_entry.id   AF-A0A1L9WHG3-F1
#
_cell.length_a   1.000
_cell.length_b   1.000
_cell.length_c   1.000
_cell.angle_alpha   90.00
_cell.angle_beta   90.00
_cell.angle_gamma   90.00
#
_symmetry.space_group_name_H-M   'P 1'
#
loop_
_entity.id
_entity.type
_entity.pdbx_description
1 polymer ?
#
loop_
_entity_poly.entity_id
_entity_poly.type
_entity_poly.pdbx_seq_one_letter_code
_entity_poly.pdbx_strand_id
1 'polypeptide(L)'
;MTGGPAATQPAASASHSLTGRWEDSSVDRDALRAHEYCTQLCLLGLQRRDRLDEKCPNVERHRVNGGTHHPTTVEELVEQIQLGLDHNLERAMPIVGPGYGRPARPGGSGAPFKVVSPRFGYAVVGKGTLCCIWPRLEWEADVYTQILVAAQGSAVPVFLGKINLQQPYELEGFGRVRHMLLMGYGGEEIGMVTTMDKWDKYNHQARSAHEIEDLGIMHKDLALRNVLWNTELGRAMIIDFEACVLVLDRIAERPAWVLEELASRPSQQMSLEFMFDSSVEGELFKCYTVVFKYYSRRRGDAAPQ
;
A
#
# COMPACT_ATOMS: atom_id res chain seq x y z
N MET A 1 -37.95 -56.71 10.30
CA MET A 1 -38.71 -56.17 9.16
C MET A 1 -39.47 -54.96 9.68
N THR A 2 -38.78 -53.82 9.64
CA THR A 2 -39.05 -52.62 8.81
C THR A 2 -39.94 -51.60 9.54
N GLY A 3 -39.29 -50.82 10.42
CA GLY A 3 -39.77 -49.52 10.88
C GLY A 3 -39.49 -48.45 9.84
N GLY A 4 -40.44 -47.53 9.64
CA GLY A 4 -40.42 -46.50 8.60
C GLY A 4 -39.36 -45.41 8.83
N PRO A 5 -38.99 -44.65 7.77
CA PRO A 5 -37.92 -43.66 7.87
C PRO A 5 -38.45 -42.35 8.48
N ALA A 6 -37.72 -41.86 9.48
CA ALA A 6 -37.91 -40.56 10.09
C ALA A 6 -37.53 -39.46 9.09
N ALA A 7 -38.44 -38.51 8.90
CA ALA A 7 -38.24 -37.33 8.08
C ALA A 7 -37.09 -36.46 8.63
N THR A 8 -36.05 -36.27 7.83
CA THR A 8 -34.94 -35.37 8.13
C THR A 8 -35.36 -33.94 7.82
N GLN A 9 -35.42 -33.09 8.83
CA GLN A 9 -35.62 -31.65 8.67
C GLN A 9 -34.39 -31.01 8.01
N PRO A 10 -34.55 -30.09 7.04
CA PRO A 10 -33.41 -29.35 6.51
C PRO A 10 -32.92 -28.32 7.53
N ALA A 11 -31.60 -28.28 7.70
CA ALA A 11 -30.91 -27.32 8.54
C ALA A 11 -31.25 -25.88 8.12
N ALA A 12 -31.75 -25.10 9.07
CA ALA A 12 -32.10 -23.70 8.88
C ALA A 12 -30.89 -22.90 8.39
N SER A 13 -31.02 -22.34 7.19
CA SER A 13 -30.07 -21.41 6.60
C SER A 13 -30.10 -20.12 7.43
N ALA A 14 -29.00 -19.82 8.12
CA ALA A 14 -28.85 -18.56 8.83
C ALA A 14 -28.62 -17.43 7.81
N SER A 15 -29.71 -16.81 7.35
CA SER A 15 -29.66 -15.55 6.62
C SER A 15 -29.28 -14.43 7.59
N HIS A 16 -27.98 -14.18 7.76
CA HIS A 16 -27.50 -12.97 8.42
C HIS A 16 -27.81 -11.76 7.53
N SER A 17 -28.70 -10.88 8.00
CA SER A 17 -28.99 -9.60 7.37
C SER A 17 -27.72 -8.74 7.30
N LEU A 18 -27.26 -8.45 6.08
CA LEU A 18 -26.09 -7.60 5.78
C LEU A 18 -26.36 -6.09 6.00
N THR A 19 -27.18 -5.73 6.98
CA THR A 19 -27.57 -4.33 7.26
C THR A 19 -27.21 -3.86 8.66
N GLY A 20 -26.49 -4.67 9.45
CA GLY A 20 -25.89 -4.21 10.69
C GLY A 20 -24.85 -3.13 10.38
N ARG A 21 -24.93 -1.99 11.07
CA ARG A 21 -23.99 -0.87 10.95
C ARG A 21 -22.61 -1.34 11.43
N TRP A 22 -21.79 -1.87 10.52
CA TRP A 22 -20.44 -2.40 10.81
C TRP A 22 -19.54 -1.37 11.49
N GLU A 23 -19.89 -0.08 11.46
CA GLU A 23 -19.16 1.04 12.07
C GLU A 23 -18.94 0.83 13.59
N ASP A 24 -19.93 0.32 14.32
CA ASP A 24 -19.93 0.18 15.79
C ASP A 24 -19.42 -1.17 16.33
N SER A 25 -18.98 -2.07 15.45
CA SER A 25 -18.53 -3.41 15.86
C SER A 25 -17.11 -3.37 16.42
N SER A 26 -16.86 -4.04 17.55
CA SER A 26 -15.51 -4.27 18.08
C SER A 26 -14.63 -4.94 17.01
N VAL A 27 -13.39 -4.46 16.83
CA VAL A 27 -12.48 -5.04 15.83
C VAL A 27 -11.91 -6.35 16.36
N ASP A 28 -12.31 -7.46 15.76
CA ASP A 28 -11.64 -8.75 15.96
C ASP A 28 -10.28 -8.73 15.23
N ARG A 29 -9.21 -8.62 16.02
CA ARG A 29 -7.83 -8.53 15.50
C ARG A 29 -7.34 -9.83 14.90
N ASP A 30 -7.82 -10.98 15.38
CA ASP A 30 -7.42 -12.27 14.85
C ASP A 30 -8.15 -12.54 13.53
N ALA A 31 -9.42 -12.17 13.43
CA ALA A 31 -10.15 -12.18 12.15
C ALA A 31 -9.48 -11.23 11.13
N LEU A 32 -9.14 -10.00 11.53
CA LEU A 32 -8.44 -9.05 10.66
C LEU A 32 -7.08 -9.61 10.20
N ARG A 33 -6.34 -10.30 11.07
CA ARG A 33 -5.08 -10.95 10.72
C ARG A 33 -5.29 -12.08 9.71
N ALA A 34 -6.29 -12.93 9.92
CA ALA A 34 -6.62 -14.06 9.06
C ALA A 34 -7.22 -13.65 7.69
N HIS A 35 -7.80 -12.45 7.59
CA HIS A 35 -8.53 -11.99 6.41
C HIS A 35 -7.64 -11.83 5.16
N GLU A 36 -7.68 -12.72 4.19
CA GLU A 36 -6.74 -12.68 3.06
C GLU A 36 -6.87 -11.41 2.20
N TYR A 37 -5.78 -10.98 1.57
CA TYR A 37 -5.77 -9.82 0.69
C TYR A 37 -6.55 -10.09 -0.60
N CYS A 38 -7.18 -9.06 -1.16
CA CYS A 38 -7.74 -9.14 -2.51
C CYS A 38 -6.62 -9.32 -3.53
N THR A 39 -6.92 -10.10 -4.57
CA THR A 39 -6.02 -10.34 -5.70
C THR A 39 -5.77 -9.05 -6.49
N GLN A 40 -4.62 -8.96 -7.15
CA GLN A 40 -4.29 -7.85 -8.04
C GLN A 40 -5.33 -7.76 -9.17
N LEU A 41 -5.74 -8.91 -9.72
CA LEU A 41 -6.77 -8.96 -10.76
C LEU A 41 -8.13 -8.44 -10.26
N CYS A 42 -8.53 -8.74 -9.02
CA CYS A 42 -9.75 -8.22 -8.40
C CYS A 42 -9.72 -6.69 -8.26
N LEU A 43 -8.60 -6.14 -7.78
CA LEU A 43 -8.46 -4.69 -7.60
C LEU A 43 -8.37 -3.94 -8.93
N LEU A 44 -7.72 -4.53 -9.93
CA LEU A 44 -7.68 -3.98 -11.29
C LEU A 44 -9.07 -4.03 -11.94
N GLY A 45 -9.83 -5.11 -11.70
CA GLY A 45 -11.21 -5.21 -12.12
C GLY A 45 -12.11 -4.16 -11.48
N LEU A 46 -11.89 -3.84 -10.20
CA LEU A 46 -12.56 -2.74 -9.52
C LEU A 46 -12.27 -1.38 -10.19
N GLN A 47 -11.00 -1.09 -10.51
CA GLN A 47 -10.63 0.15 -11.24
C GLN A 47 -11.30 0.24 -12.61
N ARG A 48 -11.38 -0.87 -13.33
CA ARG A 48 -11.90 -0.93 -14.71
C ARG A 48 -13.42 -1.11 -14.79
N ARG A 49 -14.10 -1.30 -13.67
CA ARG A 49 -15.53 -1.68 -13.59
C ARG A 49 -15.83 -3.01 -14.27
N ASP A 50 -14.88 -3.93 -14.21
CA ASP A 50 -14.98 -5.26 -14.77
C ASP A 50 -15.72 -6.23 -13.82
N ARG A 51 -15.83 -7.48 -14.27
CA ARG A 51 -16.41 -8.59 -13.52
C ARG A 51 -15.54 -8.95 -12.32
N LEU A 52 -16.18 -9.50 -11.29
CA LEU A 52 -15.49 -10.03 -10.12
C LEU A 52 -14.49 -11.12 -10.52
N ASP A 53 -13.32 -11.11 -9.87
CA ASP A 53 -12.35 -12.20 -9.96
C ASP A 53 -12.78 -13.34 -9.05
N GLU A 54 -13.17 -14.46 -9.65
CA GLU A 54 -13.59 -15.68 -8.94
C GLU A 54 -12.45 -16.35 -8.13
N LYS A 55 -11.19 -15.94 -8.35
CA LYS A 55 -10.05 -16.39 -7.54
C LYS A 55 -9.79 -15.52 -6.32
N CYS A 56 -10.47 -14.37 -6.19
CA CYS A 56 -10.31 -13.51 -5.02
C CYS A 56 -10.85 -14.25 -3.78
N PRO A 57 -10.06 -14.38 -2.69
CA PRO A 57 -10.53 -15.04 -1.47
C PRO A 57 -11.74 -14.32 -0.83
N ASN A 58 -11.96 -13.06 -1.19
CA ASN A 58 -13.06 -12.23 -0.72
C ASN A 58 -14.23 -12.11 -1.70
N VAL A 59 -14.23 -12.85 -2.82
CA VAL A 59 -15.21 -12.69 -3.91
C VAL A 59 -16.66 -12.71 -3.44
N GLU A 60 -17.01 -13.60 -2.50
CA GLU A 60 -18.38 -13.71 -1.97
C GLU A 60 -18.82 -12.45 -1.20
N ARG A 61 -17.88 -11.72 -0.58
CA ARG A 61 -18.19 -10.44 0.08
C ARG A 61 -18.39 -9.31 -0.91
N HIS A 62 -17.82 -9.43 -2.11
CA HIS A 62 -18.02 -8.48 -3.20
C HIS A 62 -19.33 -8.76 -3.95
N ARG A 63 -19.84 -10.01 -3.92
CA ARG A 63 -21.06 -10.43 -4.61
C ARG A 63 -22.33 -9.99 -3.88
N VAL A 64 -22.79 -8.78 -4.18
CA VAL A 64 -24.05 -8.24 -3.66
C VAL A 64 -25.22 -8.65 -4.56
N ASN A 65 -26.28 -9.23 -3.99
CA ASN A 65 -27.50 -9.62 -4.71
C ASN A 65 -27.26 -10.50 -5.95
N GLY A 66 -26.23 -11.36 -5.93
CA GLY A 66 -25.87 -12.20 -7.07
C GLY A 66 -25.20 -11.45 -8.24
N GLY A 67 -24.80 -10.20 -8.04
CA GLY A 67 -24.11 -9.40 -9.05
C GLY A 67 -22.74 -9.97 -9.42
N THR A 68 -22.38 -9.89 -10.70
CA THR A 68 -21.09 -10.39 -11.21
C THR A 68 -20.03 -9.30 -11.33
N HIS A 69 -20.31 -8.08 -10.84
CA HIS A 69 -19.42 -6.91 -10.90
C HIS A 69 -19.23 -6.32 -9.50
N HIS A 70 -18.18 -5.52 -9.35
CA HIS A 70 -17.90 -4.84 -8.10
C HIS A 70 -19.06 -3.90 -7.70
N PRO A 71 -19.54 -3.94 -6.44
CA PRO A 71 -20.71 -3.18 -5.98
C PRO A 71 -20.37 -1.73 -5.62
N THR A 72 -19.13 -1.30 -5.81
CA THR A 72 -18.59 -0.02 -5.37
C THR A 72 -17.61 0.50 -6.42
N THR A 73 -17.33 1.80 -6.40
CA THR A 73 -16.20 2.38 -7.14
C THR A 73 -14.90 2.32 -6.32
N VAL A 74 -13.76 2.62 -6.96
CA VAL A 74 -12.49 2.82 -6.24
C VAL A 74 -12.59 4.03 -5.31
N GLU A 75 -13.16 5.14 -5.78
CA GLU A 75 -13.38 6.35 -5.00
C GLU A 75 -14.25 6.08 -3.76
N GLU A 76 -15.40 5.42 -3.95
CA GLU A 76 -16.27 5.00 -2.85
C GLU A 76 -15.57 4.03 -1.89
N LEU A 77 -14.71 3.14 -2.40
CA LEU A 77 -13.94 2.23 -1.55
C LEU A 77 -12.91 2.98 -0.69
N VAL A 78 -12.19 3.92 -1.29
CA VAL A 78 -11.21 4.78 -0.59
C VAL A 78 -11.91 5.61 0.48
N GLU A 79 -13.08 6.20 0.17
CA GLU A 79 -13.90 6.93 1.13
C GLU A 79 -14.39 6.04 2.28
N GLN A 80 -14.89 4.84 1.97
CA GLN A 80 -15.32 3.87 2.99
C GLN A 80 -14.19 3.46 3.92
N ILE A 81 -12.98 3.24 3.37
CA ILE A 81 -11.80 2.93 4.15
C ILE A 81 -11.44 4.11 5.06
N GLN A 82 -11.38 5.32 4.52
CA GLN A 82 -11.05 6.50 5.30
C GLN A 82 -12.05 6.73 6.44
N LEU A 83 -13.35 6.70 6.14
CA LEU A 83 -14.40 6.87 7.15
C LEU A 83 -14.31 5.78 8.23
N GLY A 84 -14.04 4.53 7.84
CA GLY A 84 -13.86 3.43 8.77
C GLY A 84 -12.68 3.67 9.72
N LEU A 85 -11.55 4.14 9.20
CA LEU A 85 -10.35 4.43 10.00
C LEU A 85 -10.50 5.68 10.85
N ASP A 86 -11.17 6.72 10.36
CA ASP A 86 -11.50 7.93 11.12
C ASP A 86 -12.41 7.63 12.32
N HIS A 87 -13.30 6.64 12.16
CA HIS A 87 -14.15 6.17 13.25
C HIS A 87 -13.40 5.26 14.24
N ASN A 88 -12.60 4.31 13.74
CA ASN A 88 -11.81 3.41 14.57
C ASN A 88 -10.49 3.00 13.88
N LEU A 89 -9.38 3.57 14.37
CA LEU A 89 -8.03 3.29 13.87
C LEU A 89 -7.61 1.83 14.02
N GLU A 90 -8.19 1.04 14.93
CA GLU A 90 -7.88 -0.38 15.11
C GLU A 90 -8.25 -1.24 13.89
N ARG A 91 -9.01 -0.69 12.94
CA ARG A 91 -9.31 -1.33 11.65
C ARG A 91 -8.11 -1.35 10.69
N ALA A 92 -7.07 -0.55 10.98
CA ALA A 92 -5.75 -0.74 10.38
C ALA A 92 -4.89 -1.63 11.28
N MET A 93 -4.21 -2.60 10.69
CA MET A 93 -3.26 -3.45 11.40
C MET A 93 -1.85 -3.22 10.86
N PRO A 94 -0.92 -2.67 11.65
CA PRO A 94 0.48 -2.61 11.26
C PRO A 94 1.00 -4.01 10.90
N ILE A 95 1.67 -4.13 9.76
CA ILE A 95 2.26 -5.40 9.33
C ILE A 95 3.64 -5.51 9.98
N VAL A 96 3.82 -6.52 10.83
CA VAL A 96 5.07 -6.79 11.57
C VAL A 96 5.49 -8.25 11.30
N GLY A 97 6.69 -8.49 10.77
CA GLY A 97 7.17 -9.87 10.49
C GLY A 97 8.47 -9.90 9.68
N PRO A 98 9.23 -11.00 9.59
CA PRO A 98 10.55 -11.04 8.91
C PRO A 98 10.44 -10.55 7.46
N GLY A 99 11.24 -9.54 7.09
CA GLY A 99 11.06 -8.67 5.90
C GLY A 99 10.55 -7.26 6.26
N TYR A 100 9.64 -7.20 7.22
CA TYR A 100 9.16 -6.01 7.96
C TYR A 100 9.53 -6.08 9.47
N GLY A 101 10.49 -6.93 9.82
CA GLY A 101 10.70 -7.48 11.18
C GLY A 101 11.57 -6.59 12.07
N ARG A 102 11.63 -5.31 11.71
CA ARG A 102 12.12 -4.24 12.57
C ARG A 102 10.98 -3.24 12.65
N PRO A 103 10.73 -2.59 13.80
CA PRO A 103 9.93 -1.36 13.80
C PRO A 103 10.40 -0.49 12.64
N ALA A 104 9.45 0.09 11.91
CA ALA A 104 9.71 0.85 10.70
C ALA A 104 10.97 1.71 10.91
N ARG A 105 11.98 1.49 10.06
CA ARG A 105 13.33 1.96 10.36
C ARG A 105 13.31 3.46 10.55
N PRO A 106 14.05 4.01 11.52
CA PRO A 106 14.36 5.44 11.52
C PRO A 106 14.94 5.80 10.14
N GLY A 107 14.22 6.64 9.38
CA GLY A 107 14.58 7.03 8.00
C GLY A 107 13.89 6.27 6.86
N GLY A 108 13.00 5.30 7.14
CA GLY A 108 12.10 4.73 6.15
C GLY A 108 10.89 5.65 5.90
N SER A 109 10.41 5.70 4.66
CA SER A 109 9.37 6.64 4.22
C SER A 109 7.95 6.22 4.57
N GLY A 110 7.73 4.94 4.91
CA GLY A 110 6.42 4.45 5.31
C GLY A 110 6.44 3.16 6.13
N ALA A 111 5.35 2.95 6.86
CA ALA A 111 5.00 1.74 7.56
C ALA A 111 3.80 1.08 6.87
N PRO A 112 3.84 -0.21 6.53
CA PRO A 112 2.74 -0.89 5.88
C PRO A 112 1.67 -1.32 6.91
N PHE A 113 0.41 -1.12 6.54
CA PHE A 113 -0.77 -1.51 7.29
C PHE A 113 -1.63 -2.42 6.43
N LYS A 114 -2.23 -3.44 7.03
CA LYS A 114 -3.35 -4.14 6.46
C LYS A 114 -4.62 -3.36 6.74
N VAL A 115 -5.42 -3.14 5.71
CA VAL A 115 -6.66 -2.37 5.79
C VAL A 115 -7.77 -3.17 5.12
N VAL A 116 -8.91 -3.33 5.81
CA VAL A 116 -10.06 -4.05 5.28
C VAL A 116 -11.28 -3.13 5.25
N SER A 117 -11.90 -3.00 4.09
CA SER A 117 -13.14 -2.25 3.93
C SER A 117 -14.26 -2.89 4.75
N PRO A 118 -14.95 -2.13 5.61
CA PRO A 118 -15.97 -2.66 6.51
C PRO A 118 -17.21 -3.16 5.76
N ARG A 119 -17.52 -2.59 4.59
CA ARG A 119 -18.78 -2.87 3.89
C ARG A 119 -18.70 -4.08 2.96
N PHE A 120 -17.63 -4.17 2.17
CA PHE A 120 -17.50 -5.17 1.10
C PHE A 120 -16.28 -6.09 1.28
N GLY A 121 -15.54 -5.93 2.38
CA GLY A 121 -14.43 -6.84 2.75
C GLY A 121 -13.21 -6.77 1.83
N TYR A 122 -13.05 -5.70 1.04
CA TYR A 122 -11.82 -5.49 0.27
C TYR A 122 -10.64 -5.33 1.20
N ALA A 123 -9.63 -6.18 1.03
CA ALA A 123 -8.44 -6.21 1.87
C ALA A 123 -7.21 -5.78 1.07
N VAL A 124 -6.58 -4.70 1.52
CA VAL A 124 -5.52 -3.98 0.81
C VAL A 124 -4.40 -3.58 1.76
N VAL A 125 -3.30 -3.08 1.20
CA VAL A 125 -2.19 -2.49 1.97
C VAL A 125 -2.34 -0.96 1.99
N GLY A 126 -2.23 -0.37 3.17
CA GLY A 126 -2.00 1.05 3.37
C GLY A 126 -0.54 1.32 3.70
N LYS A 127 0.22 1.99 2.83
CA LYS A 127 1.56 2.49 3.16
C LYS A 127 1.39 3.82 3.89
N GLY A 128 1.47 3.79 5.21
CA GLY A 128 1.35 4.96 6.07
C GLY A 128 2.65 5.72 6.21
N THR A 129 2.63 7.05 6.07
CA THR A 129 3.81 7.90 6.16
C THR A 129 3.74 8.89 7.32
N LEU A 130 4.91 9.38 7.74
CA LEU A 130 5.03 10.45 8.72
C LEU A 130 4.52 11.77 8.13
N CYS A 131 3.81 12.57 8.92
CA CYS A 131 3.23 13.84 8.46
C CYS A 131 4.24 14.77 7.76
N CYS A 132 5.51 14.79 8.22
CA CYS A 132 6.55 15.64 7.67
C CYS A 132 7.09 15.22 6.29
N ILE A 133 6.70 14.05 5.78
CA ILE A 133 7.20 13.50 4.49
C ILE A 133 6.12 13.61 3.39
N TRP A 134 4.92 14.09 3.70
CA TRP A 134 3.76 14.14 2.78
C TRP A 134 4.07 14.66 1.36
N PRO A 135 4.88 15.71 1.14
CA PRO A 135 5.19 16.19 -0.21
C PRO A 135 5.89 15.15 -1.10
N ARG A 136 6.66 14.21 -0.52
CA ARG A 136 7.23 13.07 -1.28
C ARG A 136 6.20 12.00 -1.63
N LEU A 137 5.12 11.91 -0.84
CA LEU A 137 4.05 10.94 -1.08
C LEU A 137 3.13 11.37 -2.22
N GLU A 138 2.93 12.67 -2.42
CA GLU A 138 2.19 13.20 -3.58
C GLU A 138 2.92 12.85 -4.87
N TRP A 139 4.24 13.01 -4.91
CA TRP A 139 5.08 12.54 -6.02
C TRP A 139 4.88 11.05 -6.32
N GLU A 140 4.97 10.18 -5.29
CA GLU A 140 4.78 8.74 -5.48
C GLU A 140 3.37 8.41 -6.00
N ALA A 141 2.33 9.05 -5.46
CA ALA A 141 0.96 8.87 -5.94
C ALA A 141 0.77 9.33 -7.39
N ASP A 142 1.39 10.44 -7.79
CA ASP A 142 1.34 10.95 -9.16
C ASP A 142 2.03 10.00 -10.15
N VAL A 143 3.16 9.41 -9.76
CA VAL A 143 3.85 8.38 -10.55
C VAL A 143 2.96 7.15 -10.76
N TYR A 144 2.27 6.66 -9.72
CA TYR A 144 1.33 5.55 -9.85
C TYR A 144 0.14 5.87 -10.75
N THR A 145 -0.43 7.07 -10.61
CA THR A 145 -1.68 7.45 -11.29
C THR A 145 -1.49 7.89 -12.74
N GLN A 146 -0.33 8.42 -13.10
CA GLN A 146 -0.14 9.05 -14.41
C GLN A 146 0.86 8.32 -15.31
N ILE A 147 1.83 7.61 -14.74
CA ILE A 147 2.92 6.99 -15.52
C ILE A 147 2.84 5.47 -15.45
N LEU A 148 2.67 4.90 -14.26
CA LEU A 148 2.67 3.45 -14.05
C LEU A 148 1.34 2.77 -14.35
N VAL A 149 0.37 3.45 -14.97
CA VAL A 149 -0.99 2.94 -15.23
C VAL A 149 -0.96 1.58 -15.95
N ALA A 150 -0.08 1.42 -16.94
CA ALA A 150 0.04 0.18 -17.70
C ALA A 150 0.73 -0.97 -16.92
N ALA A 151 1.52 -0.64 -15.89
CA ALA A 151 2.25 -1.61 -15.08
C ALA A 151 1.45 -2.10 -13.86
N GLN A 152 0.34 -1.44 -13.50
CA GLN A 152 -0.49 -1.81 -12.36
C GLN A 152 -1.14 -3.19 -12.54
N GLY A 153 -0.99 -4.05 -11.53
CA GLY A 153 -1.42 -5.45 -11.60
C GLY A 153 -0.52 -6.32 -12.48
N SER A 154 0.69 -5.86 -12.78
CA SER A 154 1.74 -6.58 -13.51
C SER A 154 3.09 -6.42 -12.82
N ALA A 155 3.80 -5.31 -13.10
CA ALA A 155 5.11 -5.02 -12.52
C ALA A 155 5.03 -4.18 -11.24
N VAL A 156 3.90 -3.51 -10.98
CA VAL A 156 3.66 -2.73 -9.74
C VAL A 156 2.27 -3.02 -9.17
N PRO A 157 2.06 -2.86 -7.84
CA PRO A 157 0.73 -3.08 -7.25
C PRO A 157 -0.32 -2.14 -7.81
N VAL A 158 -1.57 -2.63 -7.87
CA VAL A 158 -2.72 -1.77 -8.18
C VAL A 158 -2.85 -0.68 -7.12
N PHE A 159 -2.81 0.58 -7.54
CA PHE A 159 -2.92 1.75 -6.67
C PHE A 159 -4.36 2.26 -6.64
N LEU A 160 -4.98 2.28 -5.45
CA LEU A 160 -6.38 2.65 -5.28
C LEU A 160 -6.56 4.13 -4.97
N GLY A 161 -5.60 4.74 -4.29
CA GLY A 161 -5.68 6.15 -3.95
C GLY A 161 -4.96 6.51 -2.66
N LYS A 162 -5.20 7.73 -2.20
CA LYS A 162 -4.64 8.28 -0.96
C LYS A 162 -5.75 8.57 0.03
N ILE A 163 -5.45 8.37 1.31
CA ILE A 163 -6.35 8.74 2.42
C ILE A 163 -5.63 9.65 3.40
N ASN A 164 -6.41 10.54 4.02
CA ASN A 164 -5.95 11.48 5.03
C ASN A 164 -6.77 11.27 6.29
N LEU A 165 -6.17 10.68 7.32
CA LEU A 165 -6.83 10.39 8.58
C LEU A 165 -7.11 11.68 9.35
N GLN A 166 -8.31 11.80 9.94
CA GLN A 166 -8.66 12.91 10.81
C GLN A 166 -7.78 12.92 12.06
N GLN A 167 -7.58 11.76 12.68
CA GLN A 167 -6.66 11.56 13.79
C GLN A 167 -5.47 10.72 13.33
N PRO A 168 -4.22 11.14 13.61
CA PRO A 168 -3.08 10.34 13.22
C PRO A 168 -3.02 9.06 14.04
N TYR A 169 -2.65 7.97 13.38
CA TYR A 169 -2.32 6.69 14.00
C TYR A 169 -0.95 6.81 14.69
N GLU A 170 -0.91 6.61 16.00
CA GLU A 170 0.34 6.57 16.76
C GLU A 170 0.97 5.18 16.65
N LEU A 171 1.98 5.06 15.77
CA LEU A 171 2.71 3.81 15.60
C LEU A 171 3.97 3.84 16.47
N GLU A 172 4.01 2.98 17.48
CA GLU A 172 5.14 2.86 18.40
C GLU A 172 6.46 2.63 17.62
N GLY A 173 7.48 3.43 17.92
CA GLY A 173 8.80 3.35 17.29
C GLY A 173 8.91 3.94 15.88
N PHE A 174 7.80 4.35 15.26
CA PHE A 174 7.79 5.04 13.96
C PHE A 174 7.40 6.51 14.09
N GLY A 175 6.23 6.78 14.69
CA GLY A 175 5.69 8.12 14.84
C GLY A 175 4.22 8.22 14.44
N ARG A 176 3.77 9.45 14.22
CA ARG A 176 2.37 9.77 13.89
C ARG A 176 2.14 9.60 12.39
N VAL A 177 1.31 8.64 12.02
CA VAL A 177 0.90 8.35 10.65
C VAL A 177 -0.46 8.99 10.40
N ARG A 178 -0.51 10.01 9.54
CA ARG A 178 -1.77 10.66 9.14
C ARG A 178 -2.20 10.30 7.73
N HIS A 179 -1.24 9.95 6.91
CA HIS A 179 -1.40 9.86 5.47
C HIS A 179 -1.07 8.44 5.02
N MET A 180 -1.91 7.83 4.18
CA MET A 180 -1.67 6.50 3.65
C MET A 180 -1.91 6.41 2.14
N LEU A 181 -1.04 5.69 1.45
CA LEU A 181 -1.29 5.21 0.08
C LEU A 181 -1.96 3.84 0.14
N LEU A 182 -3.12 3.70 -0.48
CA LEU A 182 -3.86 2.44 -0.57
C LEU A 182 -3.50 1.72 -1.86
N MET A 183 -3.07 0.47 -1.75
CA MET A 183 -2.64 -0.35 -2.88
C MET A 183 -2.85 -1.85 -2.62
N GLY A 184 -2.85 -2.64 -3.69
CA GLY A 184 -2.91 -4.10 -3.61
C GLY A 184 -1.70 -4.69 -2.87
N TYR A 185 -1.89 -5.88 -2.30
CA TYR A 185 -0.79 -6.59 -1.65
C TYR A 185 0.21 -7.12 -2.69
N GLY A 186 1.44 -6.61 -2.65
CA GLY A 186 2.49 -6.98 -3.61
C GLY A 186 3.13 -8.34 -3.39
N GLY A 187 2.83 -9.02 -2.27
CA GLY A 187 3.42 -10.32 -1.93
C GLY A 187 4.53 -10.25 -0.89
N GLU A 188 5.32 -11.32 -0.82
CA GLU A 188 6.43 -11.45 0.15
C GLU A 188 7.70 -10.81 -0.39
N GLU A 189 8.58 -10.31 0.48
CA GLU A 189 9.90 -9.81 0.03
C GLU A 189 10.62 -10.91 -0.75
N ILE A 190 11.05 -10.62 -1.98
CA ILE A 190 11.67 -11.63 -2.85
C ILE A 190 12.95 -12.22 -2.23
N GLY A 191 13.64 -11.44 -1.38
CA GLY A 191 14.79 -11.89 -0.60
C GLY A 191 14.47 -13.05 0.35
N MET A 192 13.25 -13.10 0.88
CA MET A 192 12.80 -14.09 1.87
C MET A 192 12.23 -15.35 1.24
N VAL A 193 11.89 -15.33 -0.06
CA VAL A 193 11.37 -16.51 -0.77
C VAL A 193 12.45 -17.59 -0.88
N THR A 194 12.29 -18.73 -0.19
CA THR A 194 13.31 -19.80 -0.17
C THR A 194 13.15 -20.82 -1.29
N THR A 195 12.00 -20.85 -1.94
CA THR A 195 11.65 -21.80 -3.01
C THR A 195 12.21 -21.44 -4.38
N MET A 196 12.77 -20.24 -4.53
CA MET A 196 13.30 -19.70 -5.78
C MET A 196 14.80 -19.47 -5.67
N ASP A 197 15.55 -19.81 -6.72
CA ASP A 197 16.99 -19.56 -6.74
C ASP A 197 17.32 -18.08 -7.01
N LYS A 198 18.60 -17.73 -6.87
CA LYS A 198 19.04 -16.32 -7.04
C LYS A 198 18.87 -15.81 -8.47
N TRP A 199 19.02 -16.67 -9.46
CA TRP A 199 18.95 -16.32 -10.87
C TRP A 199 17.51 -16.05 -11.29
N ASP A 200 16.57 -16.89 -10.87
CA ASP A 200 15.14 -16.69 -11.10
C ASP A 200 14.64 -15.41 -10.44
N LYS A 201 15.04 -15.14 -9.19
CA LYS A 201 14.72 -13.88 -8.51
C LYS A 201 15.21 -12.67 -9.31
N TYR A 202 16.46 -12.71 -9.78
CA TYR A 202 17.03 -11.65 -10.59
C TYR A 202 16.27 -11.46 -11.90
N ASN A 203 15.91 -12.54 -12.61
CA ASN A 203 15.17 -12.46 -13.86
C ASN A 203 13.78 -11.84 -13.68
N HIS A 204 13.05 -12.23 -12.64
CA HIS A 204 11.75 -11.65 -12.34
C HIS A 204 11.86 -10.17 -11.95
N GLN A 205 12.85 -9.81 -11.14
CA GLN A 205 13.13 -8.41 -10.81
C GLN A 205 13.47 -7.61 -12.06
N ALA A 206 14.39 -8.09 -12.90
CA ALA A 206 14.84 -7.42 -14.12
C ALA A 206 13.68 -7.24 -15.11
N ARG A 207 12.84 -8.26 -15.29
CA ARG A 207 11.66 -8.19 -16.16
C ARG A 207 10.68 -7.10 -15.71
N SER A 208 10.41 -7.01 -14.41
CA SER A 208 9.49 -5.97 -13.88
C SER A 208 10.13 -4.58 -13.89
N ALA A 209 11.43 -4.48 -13.60
CA ALA A 209 12.17 -3.23 -13.70
C ALA A 209 12.19 -2.71 -15.14
N HIS A 210 12.39 -3.58 -16.13
CA HIS A 210 12.38 -3.20 -17.53
C HIS A 210 11.02 -2.64 -17.98
N GLU A 211 9.92 -3.29 -17.60
CA GLU A 211 8.55 -2.79 -17.88
C GLU A 211 8.32 -1.39 -17.30
N ILE A 212 8.87 -1.10 -16.11
CA ILE A 212 8.80 0.23 -15.48
C ILE A 212 9.71 1.25 -16.18
N GLU A 213 10.91 0.83 -16.59
CA GLU A 213 11.87 1.68 -17.31
C GLU A 213 11.39 2.06 -18.71
N ASP A 214 10.62 1.18 -19.36
CA ASP A 214 9.97 1.43 -20.66
C ASP A 214 8.86 2.48 -20.55
N LEU A 215 8.23 2.60 -19.38
CA LEU A 215 7.30 3.69 -19.05
C LEU A 215 8.02 5.00 -18.66
N GLY A 216 9.35 5.01 -18.70
CA GLY A 216 10.15 6.20 -18.40
C GLY A 216 10.40 6.44 -16.91
N ILE A 217 10.34 5.40 -16.07
CA ILE A 217 10.67 5.50 -14.64
C ILE A 217 11.98 4.80 -14.32
N MET A 218 12.91 5.53 -13.67
CA MET A 218 14.09 4.95 -13.06
C MET A 218 13.93 4.96 -11.53
N HIS A 219 13.81 3.79 -10.91
CA HIS A 219 13.43 3.67 -9.49
C HIS A 219 14.48 4.19 -8.48
N LYS A 220 15.78 4.11 -8.79
CA LYS A 220 16.93 4.49 -7.92
C LYS A 220 17.16 3.70 -6.62
N ASP A 221 16.21 2.87 -6.17
CA ASP A 221 16.34 2.02 -4.96
C ASP A 221 15.74 0.62 -5.15
N LEU A 222 16.28 -0.14 -6.11
CA LEU A 222 15.88 -1.53 -6.38
C LEU A 222 16.52 -2.55 -5.43
N ALA A 223 16.56 -2.23 -4.14
CA ALA A 223 16.96 -3.18 -3.12
C ALA A 223 15.91 -4.29 -2.95
N LEU A 224 16.31 -5.47 -2.49
CA LEU A 224 15.41 -6.63 -2.33
C LEU A 224 14.15 -6.33 -1.50
N ARG A 225 14.24 -5.40 -0.53
CA ARG A 225 13.11 -4.93 0.28
C ARG A 225 11.98 -4.26 -0.53
N ASN A 226 12.32 -3.70 -1.69
CA ASN A 226 11.39 -2.99 -2.57
C ASN A 226 10.92 -3.87 -3.73
N VAL A 227 11.28 -5.17 -3.71
CA VAL A 227 10.91 -6.16 -4.72
C VAL A 227 10.15 -7.28 -4.02
N LEU A 228 8.88 -7.39 -4.35
CA LEU A 228 7.97 -8.36 -3.74
C LEU A 228 7.66 -9.48 -4.73
N TRP A 229 7.59 -10.72 -4.28
CA TRP A 229 7.13 -11.85 -5.07
C TRP A 229 5.63 -12.03 -4.90
N ASN A 230 4.88 -11.79 -5.99
CA ASN A 230 3.46 -12.01 -6.02
C ASN A 230 3.16 -13.41 -6.58
N THR A 231 2.72 -14.31 -5.71
CA THR A 231 2.39 -15.71 -6.07
C THR A 231 1.19 -15.81 -7.01
N GLU A 232 0.22 -14.91 -6.91
CA GLU A 232 -0.96 -14.88 -7.80
C GLU A 232 -0.55 -14.67 -9.26
N LEU A 233 0.34 -13.70 -9.52
CA LEU A 233 0.81 -13.34 -10.86
C LEU A 233 2.04 -14.14 -11.30
N GLY A 234 2.70 -14.86 -10.38
CA GLY A 234 3.99 -15.51 -10.64
C GLY A 234 5.06 -14.51 -11.10
N ARG A 235 5.06 -13.33 -10.48
CA ARG A 235 5.86 -12.19 -10.94
C ARG A 235 6.36 -11.34 -9.78
N ALA A 236 7.54 -10.74 -9.96
CA ALA A 236 8.03 -9.73 -9.05
C ALA A 236 7.28 -8.40 -9.24
N MET A 237 6.87 -7.77 -8.15
CA MET A 237 6.24 -6.46 -8.12
C MET A 237 7.18 -5.49 -7.42
N ILE A 238 7.36 -4.30 -7.99
CA ILE A 238 8.25 -3.26 -7.47
C ILE A 238 7.41 -2.20 -6.75
N ILE A 239 7.88 -1.77 -5.59
CA ILE A 239 7.22 -0.79 -4.72
C ILE A 239 8.20 0.28 -4.25
N ASP A 240 7.68 1.36 -3.66
CA ASP A 240 8.46 2.45 -3.05
C ASP A 240 9.15 3.38 -4.05
N PHE A 241 8.34 4.13 -4.81
CA PHE A 241 8.81 5.03 -5.88
C PHE A 241 9.20 6.42 -5.38
N GLU A 242 9.44 6.60 -4.07
CA GLU A 242 9.72 7.91 -3.48
C GLU A 242 10.99 8.60 -4.02
N ALA A 243 11.97 7.80 -4.46
CA ALA A 243 13.26 8.25 -4.96
C ALA A 243 13.38 8.11 -6.49
N CYS A 244 12.28 7.77 -7.17
CA CYS A 244 12.32 7.54 -8.60
C CYS A 244 12.54 8.83 -9.39
N VAL A 245 13.10 8.69 -10.59
CA VAL A 245 13.36 9.78 -11.52
C VAL A 245 12.66 9.50 -12.84
N LEU A 246 12.08 10.54 -13.43
CA LEU A 246 11.46 10.48 -14.74
C LEU A 246 12.52 10.57 -15.84
N VAL A 247 12.46 9.67 -16.81
CA VAL A 247 13.23 9.71 -18.05
C VAL A 247 12.30 10.23 -19.13
N LEU A 248 12.21 11.56 -19.26
CA LEU A 248 11.21 12.25 -20.07
C LEU A 248 11.21 11.81 -21.54
N ASP A 249 12.37 11.45 -22.09
CA ASP A 249 12.51 10.96 -23.47
C ASP A 249 11.73 9.66 -23.75
N ARG A 250 11.33 8.94 -22.70
CA ARG A 250 10.57 7.68 -22.78
C ARG A 250 9.10 7.84 -22.41
N ILE A 251 8.67 9.02 -21.98
CA ILE A 251 7.29 9.26 -21.58
C ILE A 251 6.51 9.81 -22.78
N ALA A 252 5.53 9.05 -23.25
CA ALA A 252 4.75 9.38 -24.45
C ALA A 252 4.00 10.71 -24.32
N GLU A 253 3.43 10.98 -23.14
CA GLU A 253 2.72 12.23 -22.84
C GLU A 253 3.30 12.84 -21.56
N ARG A 254 3.95 14.00 -21.69
CA ARG A 254 4.57 14.66 -20.55
C ARG A 254 3.51 15.03 -19.51
N PRO A 255 3.65 14.62 -18.23
CA PRO A 255 2.67 14.94 -17.22
C PRO A 255 2.66 16.44 -16.89
N ALA A 256 1.47 17.03 -16.75
CA ALA A 256 1.29 18.48 -16.56
C ALA A 256 1.93 19.03 -15.27
N TRP A 257 2.13 18.18 -14.26
CA TRP A 257 2.73 18.53 -12.97
C TRP A 257 4.26 18.53 -13.00
N VAL A 258 4.88 18.03 -14.08
CA VAL A 258 6.34 18.11 -14.29
C VAL A 258 6.67 19.48 -14.85
N LEU A 259 6.90 20.45 -13.96
CA LEU A 259 7.30 21.83 -14.28
C LEU A 259 8.44 21.85 -15.31
N GLU A 260 8.40 22.79 -16.26
CA GLU A 260 9.41 22.98 -17.30
C GLU A 260 10.84 23.05 -16.74
N GLU A 261 11.03 23.64 -15.56
CA GLU A 261 12.34 23.81 -14.89
C GLU A 261 12.99 22.49 -14.41
N LEU A 262 12.23 21.43 -14.17
CA LEU A 262 12.78 20.12 -13.80
C LEU A 262 13.37 19.37 -15.01
N ALA A 263 13.01 19.77 -16.23
CA ALA A 263 13.50 19.17 -17.46
C ALA A 263 14.85 19.76 -17.94
N SER A 264 15.29 20.89 -17.38
CA SER A 264 16.45 21.64 -17.90
C SER A 264 17.70 21.58 -17.01
N ARG A 265 17.81 20.65 -16.04
CA ARG A 265 19.02 20.50 -15.22
C ARG A 265 19.69 19.14 -15.42
N PRO A 266 21.01 19.08 -15.70
CA PRO A 266 21.73 17.82 -15.72
C PRO A 266 21.75 17.19 -14.33
N SER A 267 21.93 15.87 -14.34
CA SER A 267 21.85 14.84 -13.30
C SER A 267 22.63 15.04 -11.99
N GLN A 268 22.81 16.25 -11.47
CA GLN A 268 23.49 16.52 -10.22
C GLN A 268 22.61 17.37 -9.29
N GLN A 269 22.36 16.79 -8.12
CA GLN A 269 21.96 17.49 -6.89
C GLN A 269 20.52 18.01 -6.84
N MET A 270 19.59 17.12 -6.46
CA MET A 270 18.47 17.53 -5.62
C MET A 270 19.04 17.90 -4.24
N SER A 271 19.50 19.14 -4.07
CA SER A 271 19.80 19.69 -2.75
C SER A 271 18.49 20.13 -2.07
N LEU A 272 18.48 19.92 -0.75
CA LEU A 272 17.38 20.11 0.21
C LEU A 272 16.82 21.54 0.35
N GLU A 273 17.09 22.46 -0.57
CA GLU A 273 16.90 23.90 -0.32
C GLU A 273 15.56 24.50 -0.76
N PHE A 274 14.72 23.79 -1.53
CA PHE A 274 13.49 24.38 -2.10
C PHE A 274 12.17 24.01 -1.39
N MET A 275 12.19 23.77 -0.08
CA MET A 275 10.98 23.48 0.71
C MET A 275 10.90 24.26 2.03
N PHE A 276 11.48 25.46 2.09
CA PHE A 276 11.27 26.36 3.24
C PHE A 276 10.15 27.36 2.94
N ASP A 277 8.91 26.95 3.18
CA ASP A 277 7.86 27.90 3.57
C ASP A 277 7.92 28.06 5.10
N SER A 278 8.14 29.30 5.53
CA SER A 278 8.46 29.75 6.88
C SER A 278 7.31 29.65 7.90
N SER A 279 6.37 28.72 7.72
CA SER A 279 5.19 28.56 8.58
C SER A 279 5.17 27.27 9.42
N VAL A 280 6.15 26.37 9.26
CA VAL A 280 6.14 25.01 9.87
C VAL A 280 7.33 24.74 10.81
N GLU A 281 8.02 25.79 11.29
CA GLU A 281 9.25 25.65 12.08
C GLU A 281 9.06 24.91 13.42
N GLY A 282 7.87 24.93 14.03
CA GLY A 282 7.64 24.40 15.37
C GLY A 282 7.56 22.85 15.48
N GLU A 283 7.05 22.17 14.45
CA GLU A 283 6.88 20.70 14.47
C GLU A 283 8.05 19.97 13.77
N LEU A 284 8.62 20.56 12.71
CA LEU A 284 9.81 20.05 12.04
C LEU A 284 11.02 19.97 12.98
N PHE A 285 11.23 20.97 13.84
CA PHE A 285 12.33 20.97 14.79
C PHE A 285 12.23 19.82 15.81
N LYS A 286 11.01 19.43 16.21
CA LYS A 286 10.80 18.32 17.16
C LYS A 286 11.09 16.97 16.50
N CYS A 287 10.70 16.77 15.25
CA CYS A 287 11.04 15.56 14.48
C CYS A 287 12.55 15.43 14.24
N TYR A 288 13.23 16.53 13.86
CA TYR A 288 14.69 16.52 13.69
C TYR A 288 15.43 16.23 15.00
N THR A 289 14.96 16.76 16.14
CA THR A 289 15.62 16.56 17.45
C THR A 289 15.56 15.11 17.93
N VAL A 290 14.47 14.39 17.63
CA VAL A 290 14.34 12.95 17.97
C VAL A 290 15.28 12.10 17.12
N VAL A 291 15.38 12.40 15.82
CA VAL A 291 16.30 11.72 14.91
C VAL A 291 17.76 12.02 15.28
N PHE A 292 18.13 13.28 15.51
CA PHE A 292 19.50 13.67 15.85
C PHE A 292 19.99 13.11 17.19
N LYS A 293 19.17 13.16 18.25
CA LYS A 293 19.55 12.61 19.57
C LYS A 293 19.80 11.11 19.54
N TYR A 294 19.17 10.38 18.62
CA TYR A 294 19.40 8.95 18.44
C TYR A 294 20.72 8.65 17.71
N TYR A 295 21.10 9.47 16.70
CA TYR A 295 22.36 9.32 15.98
C TYR A 295 23.59 9.71 16.82
N SER A 296 23.49 10.75 17.66
CA SER A 296 24.58 11.18 18.55
C SER A 296 24.89 10.20 19.69
N ARG A 297 24.03 9.21 19.97
CA ARG A 297 24.31 8.16 20.96
C ARG A 297 25.02 6.92 20.38
N ARG A 298 25.12 6.78 19.06
CA ARG A 298 25.76 5.61 18.41
C ARG A 298 27.10 5.90 17.74
N ARG A 299 27.40 7.15 17.38
CA ARG A 299 28.78 7.57 17.18
C ARG A 299 29.24 8.13 18.51
N GLY A 300 30.24 7.52 19.11
CA GLY A 300 30.89 8.05 20.32
C GLY A 300 31.68 9.32 20.01
N ASP A 301 31.02 10.32 19.42
CA ASP A 301 31.61 11.62 19.13
C ASP A 301 31.25 12.54 20.29
N ALA A 302 32.26 12.82 21.11
CA ALA A 302 32.21 13.86 22.11
C ALA A 302 31.80 15.19 21.44
N ALA A 303 30.81 15.86 22.01
CA ALA A 303 30.46 17.21 21.61
C ALA A 303 31.68 18.13 21.84
N PRO A 304 31.99 19.06 20.91
CA PRO A 304 33.06 20.02 21.15
C PRO A 304 32.60 21.04 22.20
N GLN A 305 33.41 21.20 23.24
CA GLN A 305 33.66 22.50 23.88
C GLN A 305 35.09 22.90 23.55
#